data_AF-C9RRE0-F1
#
_entry.id   AF-C9RRE0-F1
#
_cell.length_a   1.000
_cell.length_b   1.000
_cell.length_c   1.000
_cell.angle_alpha   90.00
_cell.angle_beta   90.00
_cell.angle_gamma   90.00
#
_symmetry.space_group_name_H-M   'P 1'
#
loop_
_entity.id
_entity.type
_entity.pdbx_description
1 polymer ?
#
loop_
_entity_poly.entity_id
_entity_poly.type
_entity_poly.pdbx_seq_one_letter_code
_entity_poly.pdbx_strand_id
1 'polypeptide(L)'
;MKKLHQYMMILVAGVLSACGSMAVNDPYVEALPEGFNAQEYMSLHPELRARQLKDYVADYNSQFKDSLGKDYDAVKKADDAAFLQDAERLGAIYTHPQIGAHSYEQWADLIAQMSSADSTANEIFNSLAEYNFINVADDAALLLTVPVDYVAISQQFNVFGREHGWAYRACRADEAANPARSSFDIEKKQASRATSAAGFTPDTGLYCRDAAGVDRLIQ
;
A
#
# COMPACT_ATOMS: atom_id res chain seq x y z
N MET A 1 -14.97 -49.46 -9.36
CA MET A 1 -15.12 -48.00 -9.50
C MET A 1 -13.77 -47.28 -9.37
N LYS A 2 -12.81 -47.51 -10.29
CA LYS A 2 -11.48 -46.87 -10.24
C LYS A 2 -11.07 -46.13 -11.53
N LYS A 3 -11.89 -46.18 -12.58
CA LYS A 3 -11.57 -45.54 -13.87
C LYS A 3 -12.29 -44.20 -14.12
N LEU A 4 -13.28 -43.83 -13.29
CA LEU A 4 -14.02 -42.56 -13.45
C LEU A 4 -13.24 -41.34 -12.91
N HIS A 5 -12.43 -41.53 -11.87
CA HIS A 5 -11.62 -40.45 -11.28
C HIS A 5 -10.45 -39.99 -12.17
N GLN A 6 -9.91 -40.88 -13.02
CA GLN A 6 -8.84 -40.50 -13.95
C GLN A 6 -9.34 -39.61 -15.11
N TYR A 7 -10.60 -39.75 -15.53
CA TYR A 7 -11.16 -38.88 -16.58
C TYR A 7 -11.64 -37.52 -16.05
N MET A 8 -12.03 -37.41 -14.77
CA MET A 8 -12.34 -36.10 -14.17
C MET A 8 -11.10 -35.23 -13.93
N MET A 9 -9.93 -35.82 -13.65
CA MET A 9 -8.70 -35.06 -13.42
C MET A 9 -8.12 -34.44 -14.71
N ILE A 10 -8.32 -35.08 -15.87
CA ILE A 10 -7.82 -34.57 -17.17
C ILE A 10 -8.68 -33.40 -17.68
N LEU A 11 -9.98 -33.39 -17.36
CA LEU A 11 -10.90 -32.35 -17.82
C LEU A 11 -10.76 -31.03 -17.04
N VAL A 12 -10.29 -31.08 -15.78
CA VAL A 12 -10.03 -29.87 -14.97
C VAL A 12 -8.71 -29.20 -15.35
N ALA A 13 -7.71 -29.97 -15.81
CA ALA A 13 -6.45 -29.41 -16.31
C ALA A 13 -6.60 -28.68 -17.66
N GLY A 14 -7.61 -29.05 -18.47
CA GLY A 14 -7.90 -28.38 -19.75
C GLY A 14 -8.61 -27.03 -19.60
N VAL A 15 -9.42 -26.83 -18.55
CA VAL A 15 -10.17 -25.58 -18.34
C VAL A 15 -9.28 -24.50 -17.68
N LEU A 16 -8.28 -24.90 -16.88
CA LEU A 16 -7.31 -23.95 -16.31
C LEU A 16 -6.22 -23.52 -17.30
N SER A 17 -5.93 -24.33 -18.33
CA SER A 17 -5.00 -23.95 -19.40
C SER A 17 -5.66 -23.17 -20.54
N ALA A 18 -7.00 -23.20 -20.65
CA ALA A 18 -7.74 -22.40 -21.62
C ALA A 18 -7.99 -20.94 -21.17
N CYS A 19 -7.86 -20.62 -19.87
CA CYS A 19 -7.85 -19.23 -19.38
C CYS A 19 -6.45 -18.63 -19.27
N GLY A 20 -5.38 -19.45 -19.34
CA GLY A 20 -3.99 -18.97 -19.35
C GLY A 20 -3.47 -18.54 -20.74
N SER A 21 -4.30 -18.64 -21.78
CA SER A 21 -3.92 -18.39 -23.18
C SER A 21 -4.68 -17.23 -23.84
N MET A 22 -5.58 -16.55 -23.13
CA MET A 22 -5.78 -15.15 -23.47
C MET A 22 -4.63 -14.42 -22.81
N ALA A 23 -3.60 -14.11 -23.61
CA ALA A 23 -2.86 -12.88 -23.41
C ALA A 23 -3.90 -11.75 -23.48
N VAL A 24 -4.63 -11.54 -22.38
CA VAL A 24 -5.28 -10.28 -22.13
C VAL A 24 -4.09 -9.35 -22.01
N ASN A 25 -3.78 -8.60 -23.08
CA ASN A 25 -2.96 -7.41 -22.95
C ASN A 25 -3.47 -6.73 -21.70
N ASP A 26 -2.64 -6.66 -20.65
CA ASP A 26 -3.06 -6.06 -19.40
C ASP A 26 -3.61 -4.68 -19.77
N PRO A 27 -4.94 -4.46 -19.71
CA PRO A 27 -5.56 -3.25 -20.26
C PRO A 27 -5.09 -2.01 -19.51
N TYR A 28 -4.40 -2.20 -18.38
CA TYR A 28 -3.86 -1.18 -17.53
C TYR A 28 -2.43 -0.76 -17.90
N VAL A 29 -1.64 -1.60 -18.59
CA VAL A 29 -0.26 -1.25 -19.02
C VAL A 29 -0.29 -0.29 -20.22
N GLU A 30 -1.24 -0.47 -21.14
CA GLU A 30 -1.44 0.43 -22.28
C GLU A 30 -2.18 1.74 -21.92
N ALA A 31 -2.65 1.89 -20.67
CA ALA A 31 -3.48 3.01 -20.21
C ALA A 31 -2.76 4.04 -19.31
N LEU A 32 -1.47 3.84 -19.02
CA LEU A 32 -0.71 4.77 -18.18
C LEU A 32 -0.42 6.08 -18.92
N PRO A 33 -0.49 7.23 -18.24
CA PRO A 33 -0.21 8.52 -18.85
C PRO A 33 1.26 8.61 -19.28
N GLU A 34 1.52 9.49 -20.25
CA GLU A 34 2.87 9.72 -20.74
C GLU A 34 3.81 10.14 -19.60
N GLY A 35 4.98 9.48 -19.54
CA GLY A 35 5.98 9.75 -18.51
C GLY A 35 5.66 9.16 -17.13
N PHE A 36 4.65 8.28 -17.02
CA PHE A 36 4.43 7.53 -15.78
C PHE A 36 5.64 6.67 -15.43
N ASN A 37 6.09 6.76 -14.18
CA ASN A 37 7.13 5.93 -13.62
C ASN A 37 6.70 5.43 -12.24
N ALA A 38 6.61 4.12 -12.04
CA ALA A 38 6.09 3.54 -10.80
C ALA A 38 6.97 3.86 -9.58
N GLN A 39 8.28 4.00 -9.75
CA GLN A 39 9.19 4.37 -8.68
C GLN A 39 9.00 5.83 -8.26
N GLU A 40 8.85 6.74 -9.23
CA GLU A 40 8.51 8.13 -8.97
C GLU A 40 7.13 8.25 -8.32
N TYR A 41 6.14 7.54 -8.84
CA TYR A 41 4.80 7.51 -8.28
C TYR A 41 4.81 7.05 -6.82
N MET A 42 5.53 5.97 -6.51
CA MET A 42 5.72 5.50 -5.13
C MET A 42 6.41 6.54 -4.24
N SER A 43 7.33 7.35 -4.77
CA SER A 43 7.97 8.41 -3.99
C SER A 43 7.02 9.55 -3.63
N LEU A 44 5.98 9.77 -4.45
CA LEU A 44 4.92 10.76 -4.18
C LEU A 44 3.83 10.21 -3.25
N HIS A 45 3.68 8.88 -3.22
CA HIS A 45 2.65 8.14 -2.48
C HIS A 45 3.28 6.99 -1.67
N PRO A 46 4.07 7.31 -0.64
CA PRO A 46 4.80 6.31 0.16
C PRO A 46 3.86 5.31 0.85
N GLU A 47 2.59 5.65 1.06
CA GLU A 47 1.56 4.76 1.61
C GLU A 47 1.32 3.52 0.73
N LEU A 48 1.59 3.59 -0.57
CA LEU A 48 1.51 2.44 -1.47
C LEU A 48 2.54 1.39 -1.10
N ARG A 49 3.76 1.83 -0.75
CA ARG A 49 4.82 0.92 -0.30
C ARG A 49 4.52 0.34 1.07
N ALA A 50 4.04 1.17 2.00
CA ALA A 50 3.61 0.74 3.32
C ALA A 50 2.56 -0.38 3.21
N ARG A 51 1.56 -0.21 2.34
CA ARG A 51 0.53 -1.22 2.08
C ARG A 51 1.09 -2.52 1.52
N GLN A 52 1.98 -2.45 0.54
CA GLN A 52 2.62 -3.66 -0.01
C GLN A 52 3.37 -4.45 1.06
N LEU A 53 4.08 -3.76 1.96
CA LEU A 53 4.80 -4.41 3.05
C LEU A 53 3.84 -5.10 4.02
N LYS A 54 2.75 -4.43 4.39
CA LYS A 54 1.70 -5.00 5.26
C LYS A 54 1.05 -6.23 4.62
N ASP A 55 0.71 -6.17 3.33
CA ASP A 55 0.15 -7.29 2.59
C ASP A 55 1.14 -8.48 2.53
N TYR A 56 2.43 -8.19 2.35
CA TYR A 56 3.48 -9.22 2.36
C TYR A 56 3.67 -9.87 3.74
N VAL A 57 3.68 -9.07 4.81
CA VAL A 57 3.74 -9.57 6.20
C VAL A 57 2.52 -10.43 6.51
N ALA A 58 1.33 -9.98 6.08
CA ALA A 58 0.09 -10.73 6.26
C ALA A 58 0.12 -12.07 5.51
N ASP A 59 0.60 -12.09 4.26
CA ASP A 59 0.77 -13.33 3.49
C ASP A 59 1.78 -14.27 4.15
N TYR A 60 2.96 -13.77 4.54
CA TYR A 60 3.98 -14.54 5.25
C TYR A 60 3.40 -15.18 6.52
N ASN A 61 2.73 -14.39 7.35
CA ASN A 61 2.12 -14.88 8.59
C ASN A 61 1.00 -15.89 8.32
N SER A 62 0.24 -15.72 7.22
CA SER A 62 -0.79 -16.69 6.83
C SER A 62 -0.21 -18.07 6.50
N GLN A 63 0.99 -18.14 5.93
CA GLN A 63 1.67 -19.41 5.66
C GLN A 63 2.08 -20.13 6.96
N PHE A 64 2.42 -19.37 8.01
CA PHE A 64 2.65 -19.93 9.36
C PHE A 64 1.36 -20.42 10.01
N LYS A 65 0.22 -19.78 9.72
CA LYS A 65 -1.09 -20.20 10.22
C LYS A 65 -1.42 -21.63 9.80
N ASP A 66 -1.11 -22.00 8.56
CA ASP A 66 -1.35 -23.35 8.07
C ASP A 66 -0.49 -24.40 8.80
N SER A 67 0.70 -24.02 9.24
CA SER A 67 1.62 -24.90 9.97
C SER A 67 1.28 -25.02 11.46
N LEU A 68 0.92 -23.90 12.11
CA LEU A 68 0.63 -23.83 13.55
C LEU A 68 -0.83 -24.20 13.87
N GLY A 69 -1.73 -24.11 12.90
CA GLY A 69 -3.14 -24.41 13.05
C GLY A 69 -3.78 -23.64 14.22
N LYS A 70 -4.33 -24.37 15.20
CA LYS A 70 -5.01 -23.80 16.37
C LYS A 70 -4.10 -22.98 17.29
N ASP A 71 -2.79 -23.22 17.25
CA ASP A 71 -1.83 -22.55 18.14
C ASP A 71 -1.39 -21.19 17.57
N TYR A 72 -1.74 -20.90 16.30
CA TYR A 72 -1.36 -19.69 15.58
C TYR A 72 -1.72 -18.41 16.34
N ASP A 73 -2.98 -18.26 16.78
CA ASP A 73 -3.44 -17.00 17.40
C ASP A 73 -2.70 -16.73 18.71
N ALA A 74 -2.39 -17.78 19.49
CA ALA A 74 -1.64 -17.65 20.74
C ALA A 74 -0.18 -17.26 20.49
N VAL A 75 0.45 -17.88 19.49
CA VAL A 75 1.82 -17.54 19.07
C VAL A 75 1.89 -16.13 18.52
N LYS A 76 1.03 -15.75 17.57
CA LYS A 76 0.99 -14.40 16.99
C LYS A 76 0.77 -13.34 18.05
N LYS A 77 -0.14 -13.57 19.00
CA LYS A 77 -0.37 -12.62 20.10
C LYS A 77 0.85 -12.44 21.00
N ALA A 78 1.56 -13.52 21.32
CA ALA A 78 2.76 -13.44 22.15
C ALA A 78 3.90 -12.71 21.42
N ASP A 79 4.06 -13.02 20.13
CA ASP A 79 5.05 -12.41 19.25
C ASP A 79 4.77 -10.91 19.04
N ASP A 80 3.52 -10.53 18.75
CA ASP A 80 3.09 -9.12 18.65
C ASP A 80 3.35 -8.35 19.95
N ALA A 81 3.07 -8.97 21.10
CA ALA A 81 3.31 -8.33 22.38
C ALA A 81 4.81 -8.11 22.64
N ALA A 82 5.68 -9.01 22.16
CA ALA A 82 7.13 -8.84 22.25
C ALA A 82 7.63 -7.76 21.28
N PHE A 83 7.15 -7.80 20.03
CA PHE A 83 7.45 -6.81 19.00
C PHE A 83 7.08 -5.39 19.43
N LEU A 84 5.87 -5.22 20.00
CA LEU A 84 5.39 -3.92 20.48
C LEU A 84 6.15 -3.38 21.71
N GLN A 85 7.00 -4.18 22.36
CA GLN A 85 7.86 -3.72 23.45
C GLN A 85 9.23 -3.21 22.96
N ASP A 86 9.59 -3.46 21.69
CA ASP A 86 10.87 -3.06 21.10
C ASP A 86 10.76 -1.68 20.44
N ALA A 87 10.82 -0.62 21.27
CA ALA A 87 10.71 0.75 20.80
C ALA A 87 11.80 1.14 19.78
N GLU A 88 12.98 0.53 19.82
CA GLU A 88 14.05 0.81 18.86
C GLU A 88 13.68 0.29 17.47
N ARG A 89 13.23 -0.96 17.39
CA ARG A 89 12.75 -1.57 16.13
C ARG A 89 11.54 -0.82 15.56
N LEU A 90 10.57 -0.48 16.40
CA LEU A 90 9.39 0.28 15.99
C LEU A 90 9.78 1.66 15.47
N GLY A 91 10.71 2.35 16.14
CA GLY A 91 11.24 3.63 15.68
C GLY A 91 11.93 3.52 14.32
N ALA A 92 12.71 2.46 14.11
CA ALA A 92 13.36 2.20 12.82
C ALA A 92 12.32 2.02 11.69
N ILE A 93 11.24 1.27 11.93
CA ILE A 93 10.14 1.08 10.97
C ILE A 93 9.39 2.40 10.71
N TYR A 94 9.03 3.11 11.78
CA TYR A 94 8.26 4.36 11.71
C TYR A 94 9.00 5.48 10.98
N THR A 95 10.31 5.57 11.17
CA THR A 95 11.15 6.60 10.56
C THR A 95 11.75 6.21 9.20
N HIS A 96 11.63 4.95 8.79
CA HIS A 96 12.21 4.51 7.53
C HIS A 96 11.56 5.23 6.34
N PRO A 97 12.32 5.84 5.41
CA PRO A 97 11.78 6.65 4.31
C PRO A 97 10.81 5.92 3.37
N GLN A 98 10.90 4.59 3.29
CA GLN A 98 10.07 3.76 2.44
C GLN A 98 8.99 2.98 3.21
N ILE A 99 8.90 3.11 4.54
CA ILE A 99 7.92 2.37 5.34
C ILE A 99 6.99 3.36 6.05
N GLY A 100 7.46 4.04 7.09
CA GLY A 100 6.65 5.05 7.78
C GLY A 100 6.86 6.48 7.24
N ALA A 101 8.05 6.79 6.71
CA ALA A 101 8.40 8.11 6.17
C ALA A 101 8.20 9.28 7.17
N HIS A 102 8.24 8.99 8.47
CA HIS A 102 8.18 10.00 9.52
C HIS A 102 9.57 10.45 9.97
N SER A 103 9.65 11.62 10.58
CA SER A 103 10.89 12.11 11.17
C SER A 103 11.15 11.51 12.55
N TYR A 104 12.39 11.59 13.02
CA TYR A 104 12.74 11.18 14.39
C TYR A 104 12.05 12.05 15.45
N GLU A 105 11.80 13.32 15.16
CA GLU A 105 11.03 14.21 16.03
C GLU A 105 9.58 13.71 16.16
N GLN A 106 8.94 13.34 15.04
CA GLN A 106 7.59 12.77 15.05
C GLN A 106 7.53 11.45 15.83
N TRP A 107 8.59 10.64 15.76
CA TRP A 107 8.72 9.43 16.58
C TRP A 107 8.82 9.75 18.08
N ALA A 108 9.64 10.72 18.46
CA ALA A 108 9.78 11.15 19.84
C ALA A 108 8.47 11.70 20.41
N ASP A 109 7.73 12.49 19.61
CA ASP A 109 6.41 13.01 19.96
C ASP A 109 5.40 11.87 20.16
N LEU A 110 5.39 10.88 19.28
CA LEU A 110 4.52 9.71 19.40
C LEU A 110 4.78 8.95 20.70
N ILE A 111 6.04 8.67 21.02
CA ILE A 111 6.43 8.01 22.28
C ILE A 111 6.01 8.81 23.50
N ALA A 112 6.16 10.13 23.48
CA ALA A 112 5.72 10.99 24.59
C ALA A 112 4.19 10.91 24.78
N GLN A 113 3.42 10.89 23.68
CA GLN A 113 1.95 10.84 23.70
C GLN A 113 1.38 9.46 24.12
N MET A 114 2.13 8.38 23.95
CA MET A 114 1.70 7.07 24.47
C MET A 114 1.50 7.08 25.99
N SER A 115 2.25 7.91 26.71
CA SER A 115 2.11 8.06 28.16
C SER A 115 0.87 8.87 28.58
N SER A 116 0.22 9.58 27.66
CA SER A 116 -0.86 10.54 27.97
C SER A 116 -2.28 10.02 27.76
N ALA A 117 -2.49 8.71 27.65
CA ALA A 117 -3.79 8.08 27.37
C ALA A 117 -4.46 8.56 26.05
N ASP A 118 -3.67 9.09 25.11
CA ASP A 118 -4.17 9.48 23.79
C ASP A 118 -4.51 8.22 22.97
N SER A 119 -5.77 8.08 22.55
CA SER A 119 -6.22 6.92 21.77
C SER A 119 -5.56 6.86 20.39
N THR A 120 -5.29 8.01 19.78
CA THR A 120 -4.69 8.11 18.44
C THR A 120 -3.24 7.63 18.45
N ALA A 121 -2.45 8.06 19.43
CA ALA A 121 -1.06 7.61 19.58
C ALA A 121 -0.99 6.09 19.80
N ASN A 122 -1.90 5.56 20.61
CA ASN A 122 -2.01 4.11 20.83
C ASN A 122 -2.43 3.36 19.56
N GLU A 123 -3.36 3.91 18.76
CA GLU A 123 -3.77 3.32 17.47
C GLU A 123 -2.60 3.28 16.48
N ILE A 124 -1.86 4.39 16.32
CA ILE A 124 -0.68 4.44 15.46
C ILE A 124 0.35 3.41 15.91
N PHE A 125 0.66 3.37 17.21
CA PHE A 125 1.63 2.43 17.75
C PHE A 125 1.20 0.96 17.54
N ASN A 126 -0.06 0.64 17.82
CA ASN A 126 -0.60 -0.70 17.58
C ASN A 126 -0.63 -1.08 16.09
N SER A 127 -0.82 -0.11 15.19
CA SER A 127 -0.78 -0.36 13.74
C SER A 127 0.61 -0.81 13.26
N LEU A 128 1.67 -0.54 14.03
CA LEU A 128 3.01 -1.03 13.70
C LEU A 128 3.12 -2.55 13.83
N ALA A 129 2.25 -3.22 14.61
CA ALA A 129 2.21 -4.68 14.68
C ALA A 129 1.83 -5.34 13.33
N GLU A 130 1.29 -4.57 12.38
CA GLU A 130 1.06 -5.05 11.00
C GLU A 130 2.38 -5.29 10.24
N TYR A 131 3.52 -4.81 10.75
CA TYR A 131 4.85 -5.06 10.20
C TYR A 131 5.59 -6.22 10.90
N ASN A 132 4.95 -6.88 11.88
CA ASN A 132 5.56 -7.97 12.63
C ASN A 132 5.47 -9.30 11.86
N PHE A 133 6.63 -9.88 11.53
CA PHE A 133 6.73 -11.23 11.00
C PHE A 133 6.86 -12.23 12.14
N ILE A 134 5.97 -13.21 12.17
CA ILE A 134 5.97 -14.24 13.21
C ILE A 134 7.32 -14.95 13.27
N ASN A 135 7.90 -15.02 14.48
CA ASN A 135 9.11 -15.79 14.76
C ASN A 135 10.33 -15.29 13.95
N VAL A 136 10.37 -13.99 13.64
CA VAL A 136 11.51 -13.30 13.03
C VAL A 136 12.16 -12.39 14.07
N ALA A 137 13.48 -12.53 14.24
CA ALA A 137 14.19 -11.76 15.25
C ALA A 137 14.47 -10.30 14.84
N ASP A 138 14.55 -10.03 13.52
CA ASP A 138 14.86 -8.72 12.94
C ASP A 138 13.90 -8.41 11.78
N ASP A 139 12.69 -7.98 12.12
CA ASP A 139 11.65 -7.61 11.14
C ASP A 139 12.09 -6.43 10.27
N ALA A 140 12.79 -5.47 10.86
CA ALA A 140 13.22 -4.26 10.16
C ALA A 140 14.14 -4.62 8.98
N ALA A 141 15.13 -5.50 9.21
CA ALA A 141 15.98 -5.98 8.11
C ALA A 141 15.17 -6.77 7.06
N LEU A 142 14.23 -7.63 7.49
CA LEU A 142 13.43 -8.44 6.57
C LEU A 142 12.53 -7.55 5.68
N LEU A 143 11.88 -6.53 6.25
CA LEU A 143 11.04 -5.56 5.51
C LEU A 143 11.80 -4.90 4.35
N LEU A 144 13.10 -4.61 4.53
CA LEU A 144 13.94 -3.99 3.51
C LEU A 144 14.27 -4.93 2.35
N THR A 145 14.18 -6.25 2.56
CA THR A 145 14.41 -7.24 1.51
C THR A 145 13.17 -7.53 0.66
N VAL A 146 11.97 -7.14 1.13
CA VAL A 146 10.73 -7.36 0.40
C VAL A 146 10.83 -6.64 -0.94
N PRO A 147 10.67 -7.34 -2.08
CA PRO A 147 10.76 -6.69 -3.39
C PRO A 147 9.65 -5.64 -3.54
N VAL A 148 9.92 -4.59 -4.33
CA VAL A 148 8.89 -3.63 -4.73
C VAL A 148 8.12 -4.20 -5.91
N ASP A 149 6.80 -4.32 -5.75
CA ASP A 149 5.93 -4.74 -6.85
C ASP A 149 5.45 -3.51 -7.63
N TYR A 150 6.24 -3.14 -8.64
CA TYR A 150 5.93 -2.00 -9.51
C TYR A 150 4.68 -2.20 -10.37
N VAL A 151 4.27 -3.45 -10.63
CA VAL A 151 3.05 -3.75 -11.37
C VAL A 151 1.85 -3.42 -10.50
N ALA A 152 1.84 -3.88 -9.25
CA ALA A 152 0.80 -3.53 -8.28
C ALA A 152 0.72 -2.01 -8.06
N ILE A 153 1.85 -1.30 -7.94
CA ILE A 153 1.87 0.17 -7.82
C ILE A 153 1.23 0.84 -9.03
N SER A 154 1.54 0.38 -10.24
CA SER A 154 0.97 0.91 -11.48
C SER A 154 -0.55 0.64 -11.55
N GLN A 155 -1.00 -0.51 -11.07
CA GLN A 155 -2.42 -0.84 -10.99
C GLN A 155 -3.15 0.02 -9.94
N GLN A 156 -2.53 0.35 -8.80
CA GLN A 156 -3.11 1.26 -7.80
C GLN A 156 -3.37 2.65 -8.40
N PHE A 157 -2.49 3.14 -9.27
CA PHE A 157 -2.77 4.36 -10.03
C PHE A 157 -4.03 4.21 -10.90
N ASN A 158 -4.14 3.14 -11.67
CA ASN A 158 -5.28 2.94 -12.57
C ASN A 158 -6.61 2.72 -11.83
N VAL A 159 -6.59 2.03 -10.69
CA VAL A 159 -7.80 1.71 -9.92
C VAL A 159 -8.25 2.87 -9.04
N PHE A 160 -7.31 3.59 -8.41
CA PHE A 160 -7.63 4.65 -7.46
C PHE A 160 -7.00 5.98 -7.84
N GLY A 161 -5.68 6.02 -8.04
CA GLY A 161 -4.93 7.25 -8.18
C GLY A 161 -5.48 8.19 -9.25
N ARG A 162 -5.81 7.66 -10.42
CA ARG A 162 -6.36 8.41 -11.55
C ARG A 162 -7.68 9.09 -11.19
N GLU A 163 -8.66 8.33 -10.70
CA GLU A 163 -9.98 8.87 -10.36
C GLU A 163 -9.97 9.75 -9.10
N HIS A 164 -8.94 9.63 -8.25
CA HIS A 164 -8.78 10.45 -7.05
C HIS A 164 -7.91 11.69 -7.30
N GLY A 165 -7.49 11.93 -8.54
CA GLY A 165 -6.66 13.09 -8.92
C GLY A 165 -5.30 13.09 -8.24
N TRP A 166 -4.71 11.91 -7.99
CA TRP A 166 -3.39 11.79 -7.40
C TRP A 166 -2.32 12.18 -8.43
N ALA A 167 -1.39 13.03 -8.03
CA ALA A 167 -0.26 13.38 -8.87
C ALA A 167 0.59 12.14 -9.21
N TYR A 168 0.84 11.88 -10.49
CA TYR A 168 1.53 10.65 -10.88
C TYR A 168 3.05 10.81 -11.05
N ARG A 169 3.53 12.05 -11.07
CA ARG A 169 4.95 12.42 -11.24
C ARG A 169 5.23 13.82 -10.69
N ALA A 170 6.49 14.19 -10.55
CA ALA A 170 6.90 15.56 -10.27
C ALA A 170 6.59 16.49 -11.46
N CYS A 171 6.33 17.76 -11.16
CA CYS A 171 6.09 18.75 -12.21
C CYS A 171 7.39 19.09 -12.94
N ARG A 172 7.29 19.24 -14.26
CA ARG A 172 8.32 19.88 -15.06
C ARG A 172 8.36 21.37 -14.74
N ALA A 173 9.49 22.02 -15.03
CA ALA A 173 9.69 23.43 -14.71
C ALA A 173 8.65 24.36 -15.37
N ASP A 174 8.19 24.02 -16.56
CA ASP A 174 7.15 24.74 -17.31
C ASP A 174 5.72 24.48 -16.80
N GLU A 175 5.51 23.40 -16.03
CA GLU A 175 4.20 23.02 -15.47
C GLU A 175 3.92 23.66 -14.11
N ALA A 176 4.93 24.28 -13.46
CA ALA A 176 4.78 24.90 -12.15
C ALA A 176 3.77 26.06 -12.13
N ALA A 177 3.52 26.68 -13.28
CA ALA A 177 2.53 27.75 -13.45
C ALA A 177 1.10 27.22 -13.69
N ASN A 178 0.92 25.91 -13.86
CA ASN A 178 -0.39 25.35 -14.13
C ASN A 178 -1.33 25.53 -12.92
N PRO A 179 -2.66 25.53 -13.16
CA PRO A 179 -3.63 25.67 -12.08
C PRO A 179 -3.45 24.55 -11.04
N ALA A 180 -3.46 24.95 -9.76
CA ALA A 180 -3.47 24.00 -8.65
C ALA A 180 -4.77 23.21 -8.63
N ARG A 181 -4.72 21.95 -8.23
CA ARG A 181 -5.89 21.08 -8.08
C ARG A 181 -6.97 21.72 -7.19
N SER A 182 -6.54 22.41 -6.15
CA SER A 182 -7.39 23.10 -5.17
C SER A 182 -8.18 24.27 -5.72
N SER A 183 -7.83 24.74 -6.92
CA SER A 183 -8.60 25.74 -7.65
C SER A 183 -9.85 25.17 -8.33
N PHE A 184 -9.94 23.84 -8.49
CA PHE A 184 -11.08 23.18 -9.13
C PHE A 184 -12.13 22.73 -8.10
N ASP A 185 -13.41 22.80 -8.48
CA ASP A 185 -14.51 22.35 -7.63
C ASP A 185 -14.50 20.84 -7.36
N ILE A 186 -13.79 20.06 -8.18
CA ILE A 186 -13.74 18.60 -8.05
C ILE A 186 -13.09 18.16 -6.72
N GLU A 187 -12.00 18.82 -6.31
CA GLU A 187 -11.34 18.51 -5.04
C GLU A 187 -12.28 18.73 -3.85
N LYS A 188 -13.02 19.85 -3.85
CA LYS A 188 -14.04 20.15 -2.83
C LYS A 188 -15.17 19.11 -2.82
N LYS A 189 -15.61 18.66 -4.01
CA LYS A 189 -16.66 17.64 -4.14
C LYS A 189 -16.18 16.28 -3.61
N GLN A 190 -14.92 15.91 -3.84
CA GLN A 190 -14.37 14.67 -3.30
C GLN A 190 -14.18 14.75 -1.78
N ALA A 191 -13.65 15.86 -1.26
CA ALA A 191 -13.47 16.05 0.19
C ALA A 191 -14.80 16.05 0.97
N SER A 192 -15.86 16.66 0.42
CA SER A 192 -17.16 16.76 1.09
C SER A 192 -18.02 15.49 1.03
N ARG A 193 -17.72 14.56 0.11
CA ARG A 193 -18.54 13.35 -0.13
C ARG A 193 -17.90 12.06 0.36
N ALA A 194 -16.70 12.10 0.93
CA ALA A 194 -16.03 10.96 1.56
C ALA A 194 -16.86 10.27 2.67
N THR A 195 -17.94 10.90 3.13
CA THR A 195 -18.86 10.38 4.17
C THR A 195 -20.09 9.65 3.63
N SER A 196 -20.30 9.54 2.30
CA SER A 196 -21.44 8.81 1.73
C SER A 196 -21.06 7.98 0.50
N ALA A 197 -21.32 6.67 0.56
CA ALA A 197 -20.97 5.70 -0.50
C ALA A 197 -21.65 5.96 -1.87
N ALA A 198 -22.64 6.84 -1.94
CA ALA A 198 -23.40 7.15 -3.16
C ALA A 198 -22.91 8.43 -3.89
N GLY A 199 -21.77 9.01 -3.50
CA GLY A 199 -21.41 10.38 -3.90
C GLY A 199 -20.11 10.58 -4.68
N PHE A 200 -19.27 9.55 -4.88
CA PHE A 200 -17.95 9.75 -5.49
C PHE A 200 -18.07 10.38 -6.89
N THR A 201 -17.34 11.48 -7.09
CA THR A 201 -17.23 12.13 -8.39
C THR A 201 -15.79 11.93 -8.86
N PRO A 202 -15.54 11.16 -9.94
CA PRO A 202 -14.20 10.91 -10.40
C PRO A 202 -13.55 12.22 -10.84
N ASP A 203 -12.31 12.40 -10.41
CA ASP A 203 -11.42 13.44 -10.93
C ASP A 203 -10.72 12.87 -12.16
N THR A 204 -10.94 13.49 -13.31
CA THR A 204 -10.39 13.02 -14.58
C THR A 204 -9.10 13.74 -14.96
N GLY A 205 -8.68 14.74 -14.17
CA GLY A 205 -7.47 15.50 -14.43
C GLY A 205 -6.21 14.66 -14.23
N LEU A 206 -5.19 14.93 -15.04
CA LEU A 206 -3.85 14.39 -14.84
C LEU A 206 -3.01 15.41 -14.07
N TYR A 207 -2.43 15.00 -12.95
CA TYR A 207 -1.72 15.90 -12.05
C TYR A 207 -0.23 15.57 -11.92
N CYS A 208 0.60 16.59 -11.77
CA CYS A 208 1.96 16.47 -11.24
C CYS A 208 2.05 17.14 -9.86
N ARG A 209 3.06 16.81 -9.05
CA ARG A 209 3.33 17.49 -7.78
C ARG A 209 4.52 18.43 -7.92
N ASP A 210 4.33 19.70 -7.59
CA ASP A 210 5.42 20.68 -7.62
C ASP A 210 6.32 20.59 -6.37
N ALA A 211 7.43 21.33 -6.37
CA ALA A 211 8.38 21.32 -5.26
C ALA A 211 7.83 21.89 -3.95
N ALA A 212 6.69 22.61 -4.00
CA ALA A 212 5.98 23.10 -2.83
C ALA A 212 4.92 22.08 -2.34
N GLY A 213 4.84 20.90 -2.96
CA GLY A 213 3.87 19.86 -2.63
C GLY A 213 2.46 20.12 -3.18
N VAL A 214 2.30 21.06 -4.12
CA VAL A 214 1.01 21.37 -4.72
C VAL A 214 0.79 20.53 -5.97
N ASP A 215 -0.35 19.84 -6.03
CA ASP A 215 -0.76 19.08 -7.21
C ASP A 215 -1.27 20.05 -8.31
N ARG A 216 -0.69 19.98 -9.51
CA ARG A 216 -0.93 20.88 -10.64
C ARG A 216 -1.49 20.12 -11.84
N LEU A 217 -2.52 20.67 -12.48
CA LEU A 217 -3.12 20.06 -13.67
C LEU A 217 -2.13 20.09 -14.84
N ILE A 218 -1.94 18.97 -15.52
CA ILE A 218 -1.12 18.86 -16.74
C ILE A 218 -2.02 18.92 -17.97
N GLN A 219 -3.08 18.10 -17.98
CA GLN A 219 -4.11 17.99 -19.03
C GLN A 219 -5.42 17.46 -18.43
#